data_AF-A0A7C7Q0Y5-F1
#
_entry.id   AF-A0A7C7Q0Y5-F1
#
_cell.length_a   1.000
_cell.length_b   1.000
_cell.length_c   1.000
_cell.angle_alpha   90.00
_cell.angle_beta   90.00
_cell.angle_gamma   90.00
#
_symmetry.space_group_name_H-M   'P 1'
#
loop_
_entity.id
_entity.type
_entity.pdbx_description
1 polymer ?
#
loop_
_entity_poly.entity_id
_entity_poly.type
_entity_poly.pdbx_seq_one_letter_code
_entity_poly.pdbx_strand_id
1 'polypeptide(L)'
;LADRAAKNGAYFVNALKQVATEHPSLIREVRGMGLLIGVEFTDADIAALVIAGLFQRYILAAYTLNNPCVIRFEPPLIIEREQINQVVDAFSQALIDCSKLLSSLETAQSITHQT
;
A
#
# COMPACT_ATOMS: atom_id res chain seq x y z
N LEU A 1 -25.75 1.56 -5.97
CA LEU A 1 -24.37 1.03 -5.80
C LEU A 1 -23.30 2.06 -6.19
N ALA A 2 -23.46 2.80 -7.29
CA ALA A 2 -22.52 3.86 -7.69
C ALA A 2 -22.24 4.89 -6.58
N ASP A 3 -23.28 5.44 -5.93
CA ASP A 3 -23.10 6.41 -4.83
C ASP A 3 -22.34 5.83 -3.64
N ARG A 4 -22.56 4.54 -3.34
CA ARG A 4 -21.86 3.83 -2.28
C ARG A 4 -20.37 3.71 -2.63
N ALA A 5 -20.06 3.31 -3.86
CA ALA A 5 -18.69 3.25 -4.35
C ALA A 5 -18.00 4.63 -4.35
N ALA A 6 -18.73 5.70 -4.68
CA ALA A 6 -18.21 7.06 -4.60
C ALA A 6 -17.88 7.46 -3.15
N LYS A 7 -18.81 7.26 -2.21
CA LYS A 7 -18.62 7.60 -0.78
C LYS A 7 -17.52 6.77 -0.12
N ASN A 8 -17.56 5.45 -0.30
CA ASN A 8 -16.56 4.56 0.30
C ASN A 8 -15.21 4.67 -0.40
N GLY A 9 -15.19 4.90 -1.71
CA GLY A 9 -13.98 5.19 -2.47
C GLY A 9 -13.28 6.45 -2.00
N ALA A 10 -14.01 7.55 -1.85
CA ALA A 10 -13.46 8.81 -1.32
C ALA A 10 -12.86 8.61 0.09
N TYR A 11 -13.56 7.86 0.95
CA TYR A 11 -13.01 7.51 2.26
C TYR A 11 -11.73 6.67 2.17
N PHE A 12 -11.75 5.61 1.36
CA PHE A 12 -10.63 4.68 1.26
C PHE A 12 -9.38 5.38 0.70
N VAL A 13 -9.54 6.18 -0.36
CA VAL A 13 -8.44 7.00 -0.93
C VAL A 13 -7.87 7.94 0.13
N ASN A 14 -8.72 8.63 0.90
CA ASN A 14 -8.25 9.55 1.93
C ASN A 14 -7.53 8.84 3.08
N ALA A 15 -8.01 7.67 3.50
CA ALA A 15 -7.36 6.87 4.53
C ALA A 15 -5.98 6.36 4.06
N LEU A 16 -5.87 5.88 2.82
CA LEU A 16 -4.58 5.49 2.23
C LEU A 16 -3.62 6.68 2.06
N LYS A 17 -4.13 7.85 1.67
CA LYS A 17 -3.34 9.09 1.62
C LYS A 17 -2.79 9.47 2.99
N GLN A 18 -3.60 9.35 4.03
CA GLN A 18 -3.17 9.63 5.40
C GLN A 18 -2.00 8.72 5.79
N VAL A 19 -2.12 7.40 5.58
CA VAL A 19 -1.02 6.45 5.82
C VAL A 19 0.21 6.81 4.97
N ALA A 20 0.02 7.20 3.71
CA ALA A 20 1.14 7.59 2.84
C ALA A 20 1.93 8.81 3.37
N THR A 21 1.30 9.74 4.09
CA THR A 21 2.02 10.88 4.70
C THR A 21 3.05 10.46 5.75
N GLU A 22 2.87 9.29 6.35
CA GLU A 22 3.79 8.72 7.34
C GLU A 22 4.96 7.97 6.69
N HIS A 23 4.88 7.69 5.38
CA HIS A 23 5.86 6.91 4.63
C HIS A 23 6.29 7.57 3.29
N PRO A 24 6.73 8.85 3.29
CA PRO A 24 7.03 9.60 2.07
C PRO A 24 8.23 9.06 1.26
N SER A 25 9.10 8.26 1.87
CA SER A 25 10.22 7.61 1.17
C SER A 25 9.80 6.35 0.38
N LEU A 26 8.66 5.75 0.74
CA LEU A 26 8.17 4.50 0.14
C LEU A 26 7.08 4.76 -0.90
N ILE A 27 6.21 5.75 -0.65
CA ILE A 27 5.04 6.03 -1.47
C ILE A 27 5.21 7.36 -2.20
N ARG A 28 5.05 7.33 -3.52
CA ARG A 28 5.05 8.51 -4.38
C ARG A 28 3.68 9.18 -4.42
N GLU A 29 2.62 8.40 -4.60
CA GLU A 29 1.27 8.95 -4.76
C GLU A 29 0.18 7.92 -4.41
N VAL A 30 -0.94 8.41 -3.89
CA VAL A 30 -2.20 7.65 -3.83
C VAL A 30 -3.26 8.38 -4.67
N ARG A 31 -3.83 7.68 -5.65
CA ARG A 31 -4.84 8.20 -6.58
C ARG A 31 -5.97 7.21 -6.79
N GLY A 32 -7.12 7.68 -7.26
CA GLY A 32 -8.25 6.79 -7.56
C GLY A 32 -9.57 7.52 -7.70
N MET A 33 -10.55 6.84 -8.28
CA MET A 33 -11.92 7.30 -8.42
C MET A 33 -12.89 6.18 -8.08
N GLY A 34 -13.79 6.44 -7.13
CA GLY A 34 -14.61 5.38 -6.55
C GLY A 34 -13.73 4.30 -5.92
N LEU A 35 -14.01 3.03 -6.21
CA LEU A 35 -13.26 1.88 -5.69
C LEU A 35 -12.21 1.33 -6.67
N LEU A 36 -11.79 2.14 -7.65
CA LEU A 36 -10.62 1.86 -8.49
C LEU A 36 -9.48 2.76 -8.01
N ILE A 37 -8.59 2.19 -7.20
CA ILE A 37 -7.58 2.94 -6.44
C ILE A 37 -6.19 2.40 -6.78
N GLY A 38 -5.22 3.29 -6.98
CA GLY A 38 -3.82 2.98 -7.20
C GLY A 38 -2.93 3.65 -6.15
N VAL A 39 -1.99 2.89 -5.60
CA VAL A 39 -0.90 3.40 -4.76
C VAL A 39 0.40 3.19 -5.50
N GLU A 40 1.07 4.28 -5.85
CA GLU A 40 2.36 4.28 -6.53
C GLU A 40 3.50 4.40 -5.54
N PHE A 41 4.42 3.46 -5.64
CA PHE A 41 5.62 3.36 -4.83
C PHE A 41 6.80 4.02 -5.52
N THR A 42 7.81 4.37 -4.73
CA THR A 42 9.07 4.93 -5.24
C THR A 42 9.87 3.91 -6.04
N ASP A 43 9.73 2.62 -5.71
CA ASP A 43 10.40 1.48 -6.34
C ASP A 43 9.51 0.23 -6.41
N ALA A 44 9.77 -0.66 -7.38
CA ALA A 44 8.99 -1.87 -7.61
C ALA A 44 9.21 -2.95 -6.55
N ASP A 45 10.41 -3.06 -5.97
CA ASP A 45 10.72 -4.03 -4.92
C ASP A 45 9.99 -3.65 -3.62
N ILE A 46 9.85 -2.35 -3.35
CA ILE A 46 9.03 -1.84 -2.23
C ILE A 46 7.57 -2.25 -2.44
N ALA A 47 7.01 -2.00 -3.63
CA ALA A 47 5.65 -2.43 -3.96
C ALA A 47 5.49 -3.96 -3.75
N ALA A 48 6.51 -4.74 -4.11
CA ALA A 48 6.47 -6.18 -3.97
C ALA A 48 6.51 -6.69 -2.53
N LEU A 49 7.37 -6.12 -1.70
CA LEU A 49 7.42 -6.40 -0.28
C LEU A 49 6.09 -6.04 0.39
N VAL A 50 5.49 -4.91 0.02
CA VAL A 50 4.20 -4.48 0.58
C VAL A 50 3.06 -5.41 0.14
N ILE A 51 3.00 -5.83 -1.13
CA ILE A 51 2.02 -6.84 -1.58
C ILE A 51 2.20 -8.16 -0.82
N ALA A 52 3.43 -8.62 -0.62
CA ALA A 52 3.68 -9.83 0.16
C ALA A 52 3.22 -9.67 1.62
N GLY A 53 3.46 -8.50 2.22
CA GLY A 53 2.99 -8.16 3.56
C GLY A 53 1.46 -8.10 3.68
N LEU A 54 0.77 -7.61 2.65
CA LEU A 54 -0.70 -7.64 2.57
C LEU A 54 -1.22 -9.07 2.45
N PHE A 55 -0.58 -9.90 1.62
CA PHE A 55 -0.94 -11.30 1.43
C PHE A 55 -0.85 -12.10 2.73
N GLN A 56 0.21 -11.90 3.53
CA GLN A 56 0.36 -12.50 4.87
C GLN A 56 -0.75 -12.08 5.84
N ARG A 57 -1.40 -10.95 5.58
CA ARG A 57 -2.53 -10.42 6.35
C ARG A 57 -3.88 -10.73 5.70
N TYR A 58 -3.92 -11.69 4.78
CA TYR A 58 -5.11 -12.13 4.05
C TYR A 58 -5.77 -11.05 3.20
N ILE A 59 -5.03 -10.01 2.80
CA ILE A 59 -5.48 -8.98 1.86
C ILE A 59 -4.90 -9.27 0.49
N LEU A 60 -5.78 -9.49 -0.49
CA LEU A 60 -5.39 -9.68 -1.88
C LEU A 60 -5.39 -8.34 -2.61
N ALA A 61 -4.23 -7.99 -3.16
CA ALA A 61 -4.04 -6.87 -4.07
C ALA A 61 -3.15 -7.31 -5.23
N ALA A 62 -3.08 -6.51 -6.29
CA ALA A 62 -2.29 -6.83 -7.47
C ALA A 62 -1.56 -5.59 -7.99
N TYR A 63 -0.45 -5.80 -8.70
CA TYR A 63 0.19 -4.75 -9.49
C TYR A 63 -0.63 -4.43 -10.74
N THR A 64 -0.45 -3.25 -11.31
CA THR A 64 -0.92 -2.99 -12.68
C THR A 64 -0.04 -3.69 -13.71
N LEU A 65 -0.62 -4.06 -14.85
CA LEU A 65 0.11 -4.75 -15.92
C LEU A 65 1.23 -3.89 -16.52
N ASN A 66 1.03 -2.58 -16.55
CA ASN A 66 1.91 -1.62 -17.22
C ASN A 66 2.87 -0.89 -16.28
N ASN A 67 2.73 -1.03 -14.97
CA ASN A 67 3.57 -0.35 -13.99
C ASN A 67 3.70 -1.18 -12.70
N PRO A 68 4.82 -1.90 -12.49
CA PRO A 68 5.02 -2.72 -11.31
C PRO A 68 5.19 -1.89 -10.02
N CYS A 69 5.40 -0.57 -10.12
CA CYS A 69 5.43 0.30 -8.95
C CYS A 69 4.02 0.66 -8.44
N VAL A 70 2.94 0.21 -9.08
CA VAL A 70 1.56 0.57 -8.69
C VAL A 70 0.79 -0.65 -8.22
N ILE A 71 0.43 -0.65 -6.93
CA ILE A 71 -0.55 -1.59 -6.37
C ILE A 71 -1.95 -1.04 -6.62
N ARG A 72 -2.88 -1.88 -7.09
CA ARG A 72 -4.29 -1.52 -7.23
C ARG A 72 -5.19 -2.19 -6.18
N PHE A 73 -6.10 -1.41 -5.62
CA PHE A 73 -7.21 -1.89 -4.81
C PHE A 73 -8.50 -1.73 -5.62
N GLU A 74 -9.18 -2.85 -5.85
CA GLU A 74 -10.40 -2.97 -6.64
C GLU A 74 -11.45 -3.81 -5.90
N PRO A 75 -11.87 -3.42 -4.67
CA PRO A 75 -12.79 -4.23 -3.88
C PRO A 75 -14.20 -4.27 -4.49
N PRO A 76 -15.06 -5.23 -4.08
CA PRO A 76 -16.47 -5.25 -4.44
C PRO A 76 -17.19 -3.95 -4.07
N LEU A 77 -18.16 -3.52 -4.88
CA LEU A 77 -18.91 -2.27 -4.64
C LEU A 77 -19.73 -2.26 -3.35
N ILE A 78 -19.92 -3.44 -2.75
CA ILE A 78 -20.62 -3.65 -1.49
C ILE A 78 -19.67 -3.65 -0.28
N ILE A 79 -18.37 -3.40 -0.46
CA ILE A 79 -17.41 -3.35 0.66
C ILE A 79 -17.90 -2.43 1.78
N GLU A 80 -17.80 -2.91 3.02
CA GLU A 80 -18.19 -2.22 4.24
C GLU A 80 -17.04 -1.35 4.80
N ARG A 81 -17.39 -0.38 5.64
CA ARG A 81 -16.42 0.57 6.19
C ARG A 81 -15.35 -0.13 7.04
N GLU A 82 -15.77 -1.13 7.80
CA GLU A 82 -14.94 -1.93 8.68
C GLU A 82 -13.92 -2.75 7.87
N GLN A 83 -14.32 -3.26 6.70
CA GLN A 83 -13.42 -3.98 5.79
C GLN A 83 -12.39 -3.04 5.15
N ILE A 84 -12.79 -1.81 4.82
CA ILE A 84 -11.84 -0.79 4.36
C ILE A 84 -10.79 -0.51 5.46
N ASN A 85 -11.22 -0.36 6.71
CA ASN A 85 -10.31 -0.12 7.83
C ASN A 85 -9.33 -1.28 8.00
N GLN A 86 -9.80 -2.54 7.90
CA GLN A 86 -8.92 -3.71 7.94
C GLN A 86 -7.83 -3.66 6.86
N VAL A 87 -8.18 -3.23 5.64
CA VAL A 87 -7.20 -3.09 4.55
C VAL A 87 -6.21 -1.97 4.84
N VAL A 88 -6.69 -0.81 5.32
CA VAL A 88 -5.83 0.33 5.66
C VAL A 88 -4.87 -0.01 6.80
N ASP A 89 -5.34 -0.70 7.83
CA ASP A 89 -4.51 -1.16 8.95
C ASP A 89 -3.46 -2.18 8.47
N ALA A 90 -3.87 -3.16 7.68
CA ALA A 90 -2.94 -4.14 7.09
C ALA A 90 -1.89 -3.47 6.20
N PHE A 91 -2.29 -2.46 5.44
CA PHE A 91 -1.43 -1.67 4.58
C PHE A 91 -0.39 -0.87 5.38
N SER A 92 -0.81 -0.17 6.43
CA SER A 92 0.09 0.53 7.35
C SER A 92 1.11 -0.42 7.98
N GLN A 93 0.66 -1.58 8.48
CA GLN A 93 1.56 -2.57 9.07
C GLN A 93 2.56 -3.14 8.05
N ALA A 94 2.13 -3.38 6.81
CA ALA A 94 3.03 -3.84 5.75
C ALA A 94 4.11 -2.81 5.39
N LEU A 95 3.78 -1.51 5.38
CA LEU A 95 4.74 -0.43 5.17
C LEU A 95 5.75 -0.32 6.32
N ILE A 96 5.28 -0.43 7.57
CA ILE A 96 6.15 -0.42 8.76
C ILE A 96 7.16 -1.56 8.69
N ASP A 97 6.72 -2.76 8.35
CA ASP A 97 7.62 -3.92 8.22
C ASP A 97 8.60 -3.76 7.06
N CYS A 98 8.13 -3.24 5.93
CA CYS A 98 8.99 -2.92 4.78
C CYS A 98 10.09 -1.91 5.18
N SER A 99 9.72 -0.84 5.89
CA SER A 99 10.68 0.16 6.37
C SER A 99 11.72 -0.44 7.32
N LYS A 100 11.31 -1.30 8.26
CA LYS A 100 12.22 -1.99 9.18
C LYS A 100 13.21 -2.88 8.43
N LEU A 101 12.72 -3.61 7.42
CA LEU A 101 13.56 -4.47 6.59
C LEU A 101 14.61 -3.64 5.85
N LEU A 102 14.21 -2.54 5.19
CA LEU A 102 15.13 -1.66 4.46
C LEU A 102 16.21 -1.10 5.39
N SER A 103 15.85 -0.58 6.56
CA SER A 103 16.83 -0.07 7.54
C SER A 103 17.82 -1.14 8.03
N SER A 104 17.36 -2.40 8.15
CA SER A 104 18.23 -3.51 8.54
C SER A 104 19.25 -3.87 7.45
N LEU A 105 18.88 -3.74 6.18
CA LEU A 105 19.75 -4.00 5.03
C LEU A 105 20.83 -2.93 4.88
N GLU A 106 20.46 -1.65 5.04
CA GLU A 106 21.41 -0.52 5.03
C GLU A 106 22.47 -0.67 6.14
N THR A 107 22.06 -1.14 7.32
CA THR A 107 22.97 -1.41 8.45
C THR A 107 23.95 -2.55 8.11
N ALA A 108 23.47 -3.65 7.53
CA ALA A 108 24.32 -4.79 7.16
C ALA A 108 25.35 -4.46 6.07
N GLN A 109 24.97 -3.62 5.10
CA GLN A 109 25.87 -3.16 4.04
C GLN A 109 26.97 -2.24 4.57
N SER A 110 26.64 -1.40 5.56
CA SER A 110 27.60 -0.48 6.20
C SER A 110 28.71 -1.22 6.99
N ILE A 111 28.40 -2.37 7.58
CA ILE A 111 29.36 -3.20 8.34
C ILE A 111 30.34 -3.92 7.39
N THR A 112 29.89 -4.32 6.20
CA THR A 112 30.69 -5.11 5.25
C THR A 112 31.81 -4.30 4.59
N HIS A 113 31.68 -2.97 4.54
CA HIS A 113 32.69 -2.07 3.96
C HIS A 113 33.75 -1.56 4.95
N GLN A 114 33.71 -1.95 6.23
CA GLN A 114 34.66 -1.52 7.26
C GLN A 114 35.70 -2.59 7.67
N THR A 115 35.68 -3.76 7.03
CA THR A 115 36.68 -4.85 7.18
C THR A 115 37.47 -5.03 5.90
#